data_AF-A0AAU0VX42-F1
#
_entry.id   AF-A0AAU0VX42-F1
#
_cell.length_a   1.000
_cell.length_b   1.000
_cell.length_c   1.000
_cell.angle_alpha   90.00
_cell.angle_beta   90.00
_cell.angle_gamma   90.00
#
_symmetry.space_group_name_H-M   'P 1'
#
loop_
_entity.id
_entity.type
_entity.pdbx_description
1 polymer ?
#
loop_
_entity_poly.entity_id
_entity_poly.type
_entity_poly.pdbx_seq_one_letter_code
_entity_poly.pdbx_strand_id
1 'polypeptide(L)'
;MNQYARERQDKIHRLLDSDSLTLDTARAALRSLLDVTSSAQTGPDVTSYGIDGSLSQEVVDAEYAGRDEVGDDVDSTLLRALESPHRSEGFT
;
A
#
# COMPACT_ATOMS: atom_id res chain seq x y z
N MET A 1 -9.85 7.45 -11.65
CA MET A 1 -8.74 8.01 -10.83
C MET A 1 -8.70 9.52 -11.02
N ASN A 2 -8.65 10.31 -9.95
CA ASN A 2 -8.57 11.77 -10.08
C ASN A 2 -7.19 12.22 -10.60
N GLN A 3 -7.11 13.41 -11.21
CA GLN A 3 -5.88 13.93 -11.81
C GLN A 3 -4.71 13.96 -10.83
N TYR A 4 -4.97 14.37 -9.59
CA TYR A 4 -3.96 14.43 -8.53
C TYR A 4 -3.37 13.06 -8.18
N ALA A 5 -4.19 12.01 -8.15
CA ALA A 5 -3.73 10.65 -7.92
C ALA A 5 -2.87 10.15 -9.07
N ARG A 6 -3.21 10.49 -10.32
CA ARG A 6 -2.39 10.16 -11.49
C ARG A 6 -1.01 10.82 -11.42
N GLU A 7 -0.97 12.13 -11.20
CA GLU A 7 0.27 12.90 -11.11
C GLU A 7 1.19 12.39 -9.99
N ARG A 8 0.60 11.98 -8.86
CA ARG A 8 1.33 11.35 -7.77
C ARG A 8 1.93 10.00 -8.18
N GLN A 9 1.17 9.14 -8.86
CA GLN A 9 1.67 7.85 -9.35
C GLN A 9 2.80 8.03 -10.36
N ASP A 10 2.63 8.95 -11.32
CA ASP A 10 3.66 9.26 -12.33
C ASP A 10 4.96 9.76 -11.69
N LYS A 11 4.86 10.55 -10.60
CA LYS A 11 6.03 10.98 -9.84
C LYS A 11 6.70 9.83 -9.10
N ILE A 12 5.93 8.93 -8.47
CA ILE A 12 6.46 7.76 -7.76
C ILE A 12 7.24 6.87 -8.73
N HIS A 13 6.67 6.55 -9.90
CA HIS A 13 7.35 5.75 -10.91
C HIS A 13 8.70 6.35 -11.35
N ARG A 14 8.73 7.66 -11.65
CA ARG A 14 10.00 8.34 -11.99
C ARG A 14 11.06 8.27 -10.90
N LEU A 15 10.66 8.25 -9.63
CA LEU A 15 11.59 8.14 -8.50
C LEU A 15 12.09 6.71 -8.31
N LEU A 16 11.20 5.72 -8.50
CA LEU A 16 11.54 4.29 -8.47
C LEU A 16 12.58 3.95 -9.55
N ASP A 17 12.42 4.52 -10.74
CA ASP A 17 13.31 4.29 -11.88
C ASP A 17 14.59 5.16 -11.85
N SER A 18 14.77 5.97 -10.80
CA SER A 18 15.92 6.88 -10.71
C SER A 18 17.13 6.24 -10.05
N ASP A 19 18.32 6.59 -10.54
CA ASP A 19 19.60 6.19 -9.90
C ASP A 19 19.80 6.77 -8.48
N SER A 20 18.92 7.69 -8.07
CA SER A 20 18.96 8.31 -6.75
C SER A 20 18.31 7.47 -5.65
N LEU A 21 17.52 6.44 -6.01
CA LEU A 21 16.87 5.57 -5.03
C LEU A 21 17.85 4.54 -4.48
N THR A 22 18.31 4.77 -3.25
CA THR A 22 19.17 3.80 -2.56
C THR A 22 18.36 2.64 -1.98
N LEU A 23 18.99 1.47 -1.82
CA LEU A 23 18.37 0.30 -1.19
C LEU A 23 17.87 0.60 0.23
N ASP A 24 18.61 1.37 1.02
CA ASP A 24 18.19 1.73 2.38
C ASP A 24 16.96 2.64 2.38
N THR A 25 16.89 3.58 1.43
CA THR A 25 15.72 4.44 1.24
C THR A 25 14.51 3.62 0.80
N ALA A 26 14.70 2.69 -0.14
CA ALA A 26 13.64 1.79 -0.59
C ALA A 26 13.13 0.90 0.55
N ARG A 27 14.03 0.32 1.35
CA ARG A 27 13.66 -0.50 2.52
C ARG A 27 12.91 0.31 3.58
N ALA A 28 13.36 1.53 3.87
CA ALA A 28 12.67 2.41 4.81
C ALA A 28 11.27 2.78 4.31
N ALA A 29 11.14 3.12 3.02
CA ALA A 29 9.85 3.42 2.40
C ALA A 29 8.89 2.23 2.43
N LEU A 30 9.38 1.01 2.14
CA LEU A 30 8.58 -0.21 2.21
C LEU A 30 8.10 -0.50 3.64
N ARG A 31 8.95 -0.34 4.65
CA ARG A 31 8.54 -0.49 6.06
C ARG A 31 7.44 0.49 6.43
N SER A 32 7.61 1.77 6.11
CA SER A 32 6.58 2.78 6.36
C SER A 32 5.27 2.48 5.63
N LEU A 33 5.32 1.89 4.43
CA LEU A 33 4.12 1.49 3.69
C LEU A 33 3.38 0.33 4.36
N LEU A 34 4.11 -0.67 4.87
CA LEU A 34 3.54 -1.76 5.68
C LEU A 34 2.92 -1.24 6.97
N ASP A 35 3.59 -0.31 7.67
CA ASP A 35 3.06 0.28 8.90
C ASP A 35 1.73 1.02 8.63
N VAL A 36 1.65 1.77 7.52
CA VAL A 36 0.44 2.52 7.14
C VAL A 36 -0.71 1.58 6.77
N THR A 37 -0.45 0.53 5.99
CA THR A 37 -1.47 -0.43 5.54
C THR A 37 -1.98 -1.26 6.71
N SER A 38 -1.09 -1.77 7.56
CA SER A 38 -1.46 -2.47 8.80
C SER A 38 -2.29 -1.57 9.73
N SER A 39 -1.87 -0.32 9.93
CA SER A 39 -2.63 0.63 10.76
C SER A 39 -4.02 0.94 10.18
N ALA A 40 -4.18 0.92 8.86
CA ALA A 40 -5.47 1.14 8.23
C ALA A 40 -6.42 -0.05 8.47
N GLN A 41 -5.92 -1.29 8.36
CA GLN A 41 -6.69 -2.51 8.62
C GLN A 41 -7.20 -2.56 10.06
N THR A 42 -6.40 -2.11 11.04
CA THR A 42 -6.81 -2.11 12.47
C THR A 42 -7.41 -0.79 12.95
N GLY A 43 -7.57 0.18 12.06
CA GLY A 43 -8.03 1.54 12.40
C GLY A 43 -9.49 1.61 12.85
N PRO A 44 -9.91 2.72 13.47
CA PRO A 44 -11.30 2.89 13.93
C PRO A 44 -12.30 2.78 12.77
N ASP A 45 -13.52 2.38 13.11
CA ASP A 45 -14.67 2.29 12.20
C ASP A 45 -14.93 3.63 11.52
N VAL A 46 -15.30 3.61 10.25
CA VAL A 46 -15.72 4.78 9.48
C VAL A 46 -16.88 5.55 10.09
N THR A 47 -17.68 4.92 10.95
CA THR A 47 -18.69 5.61 11.77
C THR A 47 -18.08 6.72 12.63
N SER A 48 -16.80 6.62 12.99
CA SER A 48 -16.05 7.66 13.73
C SER A 48 -15.73 8.90 12.89
N TYR A 49 -15.84 8.84 11.55
CA TYR A 49 -15.60 9.98 10.65
C TYR A 49 -16.88 10.75 10.29
N GLY A 50 -18.06 10.23 10.62
CA GLY A 50 -19.34 10.88 10.34
C GLY A 50 -19.68 11.97 11.35
N ILE A 51 -19.98 13.18 10.88
CA ILE A 51 -20.37 14.34 11.73
C ILE A 51 -21.67 14.06 12.52
N ASP A 52 -22.50 13.13 12.04
CA ASP A 52 -23.80 12.75 12.65
C ASP A 52 -23.90 11.27 13.05
N GLY A 53 -22.79 10.52 13.01
CA GLY A 53 -22.68 9.18 13.62
C GLY A 53 -23.53 8.04 13.05
N SER A 54 -24.22 8.21 11.91
CA SER A 54 -24.99 7.12 11.29
C SER A 54 -24.53 6.82 9.86
N LEU A 55 -23.76 5.75 9.71
CA LEU A 55 -23.55 5.05 8.44
C LEU A 55 -24.34 3.74 8.49
N SER A 56 -24.77 3.24 7.32
CA SER A 56 -25.37 1.91 7.27
C SER A 56 -24.30 0.84 7.55
N GLN A 57 -24.71 -0.28 8.13
CA GLN A 57 -23.82 -1.43 8.36
C GLN A 57 -23.14 -1.89 7.05
N GLU A 58 -23.87 -1.85 5.93
CA GLU A 58 -23.32 -2.18 4.60
C GLU A 58 -22.13 -1.30 4.21
N VAL A 59 -22.17 0.00 4.51
CA VAL A 59 -21.06 0.93 4.22
C VAL A 59 -19.86 0.63 5.13
N VAL A 60 -20.11 0.31 6.39
CA VAL A 60 -19.05 -0.07 7.35
C VAL A 60 -18.37 -1.37 6.90
N ASP A 61 -19.16 -2.39 6.58
CA ASP A 61 -18.67 -3.70 6.15
C ASP A 61 -17.89 -3.60 4.83
N ALA A 62 -18.42 -2.84 3.86
CA ALA A 62 -17.73 -2.63 2.58
C ALA A 62 -16.40 -1.90 2.75
N GLU A 63 -16.29 -1.03 3.74
CA GLU A 63 -15.05 -0.31 4.00
C GLU A 63 -14.00 -1.18 4.69
N TYR A 64 -14.38 -1.99 5.67
CA TYR A 64 -13.49 -2.99 6.25
C TYR A 64 -13.02 -4.00 5.20
N ALA A 65 -13.92 -4.50 4.35
CA ALA A 65 -13.55 -5.41 3.27
C ALA A 65 -12.54 -4.76 2.30
N GLY A 66 -12.72 -3.48 1.96
CA GLY A 66 -11.77 -2.76 1.10
C GLY A 66 -10.40 -2.54 1.75
N ARG A 67 -10.35 -2.30 3.07
CA ARG A 67 -9.08 -2.20 3.83
C ARG A 67 -8.33 -3.53 3.84
N ASP A 68 -9.06 -4.61 4.09
CA ASP A 68 -8.48 -5.96 4.16
C ASP A 68 -7.95 -6.40 2.80
N GLU A 69 -8.72 -6.21 1.72
CA GLU A 69 -8.30 -6.55 0.35
C GLU A 69 -7.01 -5.81 -0.05
N VAL A 70 -6.92 -4.51 0.24
CA VAL A 70 -5.72 -3.72 -0.07
C VAL A 70 -4.51 -4.18 0.75
N GLY A 71 -4.70 -4.49 2.03
CA GLY A 71 -3.62 -5.01 2.89
C GLY A 71 -3.12 -6.37 2.40
N ASP A 72 -4.03 -7.30 2.12
CA ASP A 72 -3.71 -8.64 1.62
C ASP A 72 -2.96 -8.59 0.28
N ASP A 73 -3.35 -7.69 -0.63
CA ASP A 73 -2.69 -7.49 -1.92
C ASP A 73 -1.25 -6.96 -1.76
N VAL A 74 -1.05 -6.00 -0.85
CA VAL A 74 0.27 -5.43 -0.53
C VAL A 74 1.18 -6.51 0.06
N ASP A 75 0.70 -7.24 1.06
CA ASP A 75 1.46 -8.28 1.75
C ASP A 75 1.81 -9.43 0.80
N SER A 76 0.84 -9.91 0.02
CA SER A 76 1.05 -11.00 -0.94
C SER A 76 2.03 -10.61 -2.05
N THR A 77 1.96 -9.37 -2.54
CA THR A 77 2.89 -8.86 -3.56
C THR A 77 4.30 -8.78 -3.01
N LEU A 78 4.46 -8.27 -1.79
CA LEU A 78 5.77 -8.15 -1.15
C LEU A 78 6.37 -9.51 -0.82
N LEU A 79 5.58 -10.42 -0.24
CA LEU A 79 6.01 -11.80 0.05
C LEU A 79 6.50 -12.48 -1.22
N ARG A 80 5.73 -12.41 -2.32
CA ARG A 80 6.16 -12.96 -3.60
C ARG A 80 7.49 -12.38 -4.08
N ALA A 81 7.68 -11.07 -3.94
CA ALA A 81 8.91 -10.40 -4.36
C ALA A 81 10.13 -10.80 -3.50
N LEU A 82 9.94 -11.00 -2.20
CA LEU A 82 11.01 -11.35 -1.25
C LEU A 82 11.33 -12.85 -1.26
N GLU A 83 10.33 -13.71 -1.47
CA GLU A 83 10.47 -15.16 -1.49
C GLU A 83 10.89 -15.69 -2.85
N SER A 84 10.63 -14.95 -3.93
CA SER A 84 11.17 -15.27 -5.24
C SER A 84 12.69 -15.12 -5.18
N PRO A 85 13.47 -16.21 -5.19
CA PRO A 85 14.90 -16.08 -5.27
C PRO A 85 15.17 -15.38 -6.59
N HIS A 86 15.88 -14.26 -6.58
CA HIS A 86 16.57 -13.84 -7.78
C HIS A 86 17.43 -15.03 -8.21
N ARG A 87 16.98 -15.80 -9.20
CA ARG A 87 17.91 -16.49 -10.08
C ARG A 87 18.81 -15.36 -10.55
N SER A 88 20.03 -15.33 -10.01
CA SER A 88 21.14 -14.68 -10.66
C SER A 88 21.23 -15.32 -12.05
N GLU A 89 20.52 -14.77 -13.02
CA GLU A 89 20.75 -15.13 -14.41
C GLU A 89 22.20 -14.73 -14.67
N GLY A 90 22.98 -15.77 -14.97
CA GLY A 90 24.42 -15.73 -15.02
C GLY A 90 24.92 -14.66 -15.96
N PHE A 91 25.85 -13.85 -15.46
CA PHE A 91 26.78 -13.12 -16.28
C PHE A 91 27.79 -14.15 -16.82
N THR A 92 27.61 -14.58 -18.07
CA THR A 92 28.67 -15.17 -18.91
C THR A 92 29.00 -14.21 -20.03
#